data_AF-A0A812QBD3-F1
#
_entry.id   AF-A0A812QBD3-F1
#
_cell.length_a   1.000
_cell.length_b   1.000
_cell.length_c   1.000
_cell.angle_alpha   90.00
_cell.angle_beta   90.00
_cell.angle_gamma   90.00
#
_symmetry.space_group_name_H-M   'P 1'
#
loop_
_entity.id
_entity.type
_entity.pdbx_description
1 polymer ?
#
loop_
_entity_poly.entity_id
_entity_poly.type
_entity_poly.pdbx_seq_one_letter_code
_entity_poly.pdbx_strand_id
1 'polypeptide(L)' 'MTKEQFLDLGCPNCRDSLGMQENEARVLACTTANFTGFFSLVRPGSFASRFTGLERSTPGCYALTAHGRIPRA' A
#
# COMPACT_ATOMS: atom_id res chain seq x y z
N MET A 1 2.22 6.57 2.09
CA MET A 1 1.47 7.02 3.29
C MET A 1 2.39 6.91 4.49
N THR A 2 2.25 7.80 5.47
CA THR A 2 2.95 7.67 6.75
C THR A 2 2.29 6.60 7.62
N LYS A 3 2.95 6.20 8.72
CA LYS A 3 2.42 5.22 9.67
C LYS A 3 1.09 5.71 10.27
N GLU A 4 1.01 6.99 10.62
CA GLU A 4 -0.17 7.63 11.20
C GLU A 4 -1.34 7.60 10.23
N GLN A 5 -1.09 7.87 8.94
CA GLN A 5 -2.13 7.78 7.92
C GLN A 5 -2.69 6.36 7.76
N PHE A 6 -1.85 5.32 7.90
CA PHE A 6 -2.34 3.94 7.90
C PHE A 6 -3.15 3.60 9.15
N LEU A 7 -2.78 4.15 10.31
CA LEU A 7 -3.52 3.96 11.56
C LEU A 7 -4.90 4.63 11.52
N ASP A 8 -4.96 5.87 11.02
CA ASP A 8 -6.19 6.68 11.03
C ASP A 8 -7.17 6.25 9.93
N LEU A 9 -6.67 5.92 8.73
CA LEU A 9 -7.50 5.72 7.53
C LEU A 9 -7.55 4.26 7.06
N GLY A 10 -6.57 3.44 7.47
CA GLY A 10 -6.32 2.11 6.91
C GLY A 10 -5.67 2.14 5.52
N CYS A 11 -5.46 0.96 4.93
CA CYS A 11 -5.06 0.85 3.53
C CYS A 11 -6.27 1.09 2.61
N PRO A 12 -6.25 2.08 1.71
CA PRO A 12 -7.38 2.38 0.83
C PRO A 12 -7.67 1.26 -0.18
N ASN A 13 -6.67 0.48 -0.57
CA ASN A 13 -6.81 -0.66 -1.49
C ASN A 13 -7.03 -2.01 -0.77
N CYS A 14 -6.96 -2.04 0.57
CA CYS A 14 -6.91 -3.29 1.36
C CYS A 14 -7.86 -3.29 2.55
N ARG A 15 -8.82 -2.36 2.58
CA ARG A 15 -9.56 -1.98 3.80
C ARG A 15 -10.24 -3.18 4.48
N ASP A 16 -10.81 -4.08 3.70
CA ASP A 16 -11.57 -5.22 4.21
C ASP A 16 -10.70 -6.44 4.56
N SER A 17 -9.44 -6.49 4.13
CA SER A 17 -8.59 -7.67 4.25
C SER A 17 -7.50 -7.58 5.32
N LEU A 18 -6.98 -6.39 5.60
CA LEU A 18 -5.83 -6.23 6.49
C LEU A 18 -6.16 -5.68 7.88
N GLY A 19 -7.31 -5.02 8.06
CA GLY A 19 -7.78 -4.55 9.37
C GLY A 19 -6.79 -3.63 10.08
N MET A 20 -6.20 -2.67 9.35
CA MET A 20 -5.15 -1.79 9.88
C MET A 20 -5.69 -0.58 10.65
N GLN A 21 -6.90 -0.12 10.34
CA GLN A 21 -7.47 1.08 10.94
C GLN A 21 -7.63 0.88 12.45
N GLU A 22 -7.18 1.86 13.24
CA GLU A 22 -7.16 1.83 14.70
C GLU A 22 -6.33 0.67 15.30
N ASN A 23 -5.51 -0.02 14.50
CA ASN A 23 -4.72 -1.17 14.93
C ASN A 23 -3.25 -1.02 14.56
N GLU A 24 -2.47 -0.42 15.46
CA GLU A 24 -1.04 -0.16 15.26
C GLU A 24 -0.23 -1.45 15.03
N ALA A 25 -0.55 -2.54 15.74
CA ALA A 25 0.13 -3.81 15.56
C ALA A 25 -0.05 -4.36 14.14
N ARG A 26 -1.26 -4.22 13.58
CA ARG A 26 -1.55 -4.60 12.19
C ARG A 26 -0.86 -3.68 11.19
N VAL A 27 -0.78 -2.38 11.45
CA VAL A 27 -0.01 -1.42 10.60
C VAL A 27 1.45 -1.85 10.54
N LEU A 28 2.09 -2.08 11.68
CA LEU A 28 3.49 -2.49 11.74
C LEU A 28 3.74 -3.85 11.09
N ALA A 29 2.80 -4.79 11.24
CA ALA A 29 2.93 -6.12 10.66
C ALA A 29 2.67 -6.17 9.14
N CYS A 30 1.85 -5.25 8.61
CA CYS A 30 1.42 -5.28 7.21
C CYS A 30 2.07 -4.19 6.34
N THR A 31 2.92 -3.34 6.91
CA THR A 31 3.67 -2.29 6.19
C THR A 31 5.18 -2.48 6.40
N THR A 32 5.99 -1.85 5.55
CA THR A 32 7.45 -1.92 5.63
C THR A 32 8.07 -0.58 5.26
N ALA A 33 9.08 -0.15 6.02
CA ALA A 33 9.92 0.99 5.64
C ALA A 33 11.00 0.61 4.62
N ASN A 34 11.22 -0.68 4.40
CA ASN A 34 12.19 -1.19 3.44
C ASN A 34 11.51 -1.41 2.08
N PHE A 35 11.58 -0.40 1.22
CA PHE A 35 11.04 -0.45 -0.14
C PHE A 35 11.99 0.26 -1.12
N THR A 36 11.89 -0.10 -2.40
CA THR A 36 12.71 0.48 -3.47
C THR A 36 11.83 0.98 -4.60
N GLY A 37 12.23 2.12 -5.18
CA GLY A 37 11.52 2.78 -6.25
C GLY A 37 10.30 3.54 -5.76
N PHE A 38 9.94 4.61 -6.48
CA PHE A 38 8.81 5.45 -6.16
C PHE A 38 8.00 5.70 -7.43
N PHE A 39 6.69 5.48 -7.35
CA PHE A 39 5.77 5.57 -8.47
C PHE A 39 4.53 6.38 -8.10
N SER A 40 4.37 7.55 -8.70
CA SER A 40 3.20 8.40 -8.52
C SER A 40 2.13 8.05 -9.56
N LEU A 41 1.09 7.32 -9.13
CA LEU A 41 -0.06 7.01 -9.95
C LEU A 41 -1.06 8.17 -9.91
N VAL A 42 -1.08 8.99 -10.94
CA VAL A 42 -2.06 10.09 -11.07
C VAL A 42 -3.35 9.61 -11.74
N ARG A 43 -3.22 8.78 -12.79
CA ARG A 43 -4.37 8.23 -13.54
C ARG A 43 -4.15 6.75 -13.84
N PRO A 44 -5.07 5.86 -13.41
CA PRO A 44 -5.02 4.45 -13.79
C PRO A 44 -5.24 4.22 -15.29
N GLY A 45 -4.75 3.10 -15.81
CA GLY A 45 -4.90 2.70 -17.22
C GLY A 45 -3.79 3.20 -18.16
N SER A 46 -2.73 3.83 -17.63
CA SER A 46 -1.50 4.06 -18.40
C SER A 46 -0.72 2.75 -18.59
N PHE A 47 0.16 2.69 -19.60
CA PHE A 47 1.08 1.56 -19.78
C PHE A 47 1.87 1.28 -18.49
N ALA A 48 2.41 2.33 -17.86
CA ALA A 48 3.20 2.18 -16.65
C ALA A 48 2.38 1.58 -15.50
N SER A 49 1.12 2.01 -15.29
CA SER A 49 0.26 1.43 -14.26
C SER A 49 -0.10 -0.04 -14.52
N ARG A 50 -0.24 -0.44 -15.79
CA ARG A 50 -0.47 -1.86 -16.14
C ARG A 50 0.78 -2.69 -15.93
N PHE A 51 1.93 -2.18 -16.37
CA PHE A 51 3.22 -2.86 -16.26
C PHE A 51 3.60 -3.14 -14.81
N THR A 52 3.25 -2.25 -13.88
CA THR A 52 3.48 -2.42 -12.44
C THR A 52 2.35 -3.12 -11.69
N GLY A 53 1.27 -3.53 -12.38
CA GLY A 53 0.11 -4.17 -11.74
C GLY A 53 -0.81 -3.23 -10.94
N LEU A 54 -0.62 -1.92 -11.04
CA LEU A 54 -1.37 -0.89 -10.30
C LEU A 54 -2.60 -0.36 -11.06
N GLU A 55 -3.02 -0.97 -12.16
CA GLU A 55 -4.12 -0.49 -13.02
C GLU A 55 -5.46 -0.33 -12.28
N ARG A 56 -5.72 -1.16 -11.26
CA ARG A 56 -6.95 -1.11 -10.46
C ARG A 56 -6.77 -0.40 -9.11
N SER A 57 -5.58 0.16 -8.87
CA SER A 57 -5.26 0.82 -7.61
C SER A 57 -5.73 2.27 -7.62
N THR A 58 -6.09 2.78 -6.44
CA THR A 58 -6.49 4.18 -6.26
C THR A 58 -5.31 5.13 -6.62
N PRO A 59 -5.53 6.32 -7.19
CA PRO A 59 -4.45 7.30 -7.37
C PRO A 59 -3.67 7.57 -6.09
N GLY A 60 -2.35 7.66 -6.18
CA GLY A 60 -1.47 7.82 -5.02
C GLY A 60 -0.03 7.42 -5.30
N CYS A 61 0.76 7.37 -4.23
CA CYS A 61 2.19 7.02 -4.28
C CYS A 61 2.41 5.57 -3.88
N TYR A 62 3.15 4.85 -4.72
CA TYR A 62 3.43 3.42 -4.58
C TYR A 62 4.93 3.16 -4.61
N ALA A 63 5.36 2.08 -3.96
CA ALA A 63 6.70 1.53 -4.16
C ALA A 63 6.70 0.57 -5.35
N LEU A 64 7.83 0.45 -6.06
CA LEU A 64 7.99 -0.60 -7.09
C LEU A 64 8.24 -1.97 -6.45
N THR A 65 9.00 -1.99 -5.37
CA THR A 65 9.28 -3.20 -4.59
C THR A 65 9.14 -2.88 -3.11
N ALA A 66 8.39 -3.69 -2.37
CA ALA A 66 8.30 -3.64 -0.92
C ALA A 66 8.85 -4.93 -0.31
N HIS A 67 9.76 -4.82 0.66
CA HIS A 67 10.42 -5.98 1.26
C HIS A 67 9.73 -6.36 2.57
N GLY A 68 9.19 -7.58 2.62
CA GLY A 68 8.50 -8.13 3.78
C GLY A 68 7.56 -9.25 3.37
N ARG A 69 6.88 -9.85 4.36
CA ARG A 69 5.80 -10.81 4.13
C ARG A 69 4.63 -10.44 5.00
N ILE A 70 3.44 -10.37 4.41
CA ILE A 70 2.21 -10.19 5.17
C ILE A 70 1.98 -11.45 6.03
N PRO A 71 1.69 -11.32 7.33
CA PRO A 71 1.36 -12.45 8.18
C PRO A 71 0.14 -13.21 7.63
N ARG A 72 0.18 -14.55 7.68
CA ARG A 72 -1.02 -15.36 7.42
C ARG A 72 -1.99 -15.15 8.58
N ALA A 73 -3.26 -14.95 8.26
CA ALA A 73 -4.34 -14.91 9.24
C ALA A 73 -4.46 -16.25 9.97
#